data_AF-A0A1C6KWA0-F1
#
_entry.id   AF-A0A1C6KWA0-F1
#
_cell.length_a   1.000
_cell.length_b   1.000
_cell.length_c   1.000
_cell.angle_alpha   90.00
_cell.angle_beta   90.00
_cell.angle_gamma   90.00
#
_symmetry.space_group_name_H-M   'P 1'
#
loop_
_entity.id
_entity.type
_entity.pdbx_description
1 polymer ?
#
loop_
_entity_poly.entity_id
_entity_poly.type
_entity_poly.pdbx_seq_one_letter_code
_entity_poly.pdbx_strand_id
1 'polypeptide(L)' 'MGYDLPERVVKDIVTFAKRYSVRKVILFRSRARGNNTERSDIDIAVYGGD' A
#
# COMPACT_ATOMS: atom_id res chain seq x y z
N MET A 1 2.92 -14.70 2.23
CA MET A 1 3.20 -13.81 1.08
C MET A 1 3.36 -12.42 1.64
N GLY A 2 4.60 -11.99 1.90
CA GLY A 2 4.84 -10.74 2.62
C GLY A 2 5.40 -9.70 1.70
N TYR A 3 4.58 -8.73 1.29
CA TYR A 3 5.08 -7.48 0.73
C TYR A 3 5.88 -6.74 1.82
N ASP A 4 7.00 -6.10 1.44
CA ASP A 4 7.84 -5.38 2.40
C ASP A 4 7.24 -4.00 2.73
N LEU A 5 6.31 -3.99 3.67
CA LEU A 5 5.71 -2.79 4.23
C LEU A 5 5.71 -2.86 5.76
N PRO A 6 6.15 -1.78 6.46
CA PRO A 6 5.99 -1.68 7.90
C PRO A 6 4.52 -1.82 8.30
N GLU A 7 4.24 -2.55 9.38
CA GLU A 7 2.87 -2.81 9.83
C GLU A 7 2.06 -1.52 10.06
N ARG A 8 2.71 -0.47 10.56
CA ARG A 8 2.11 0.86 10.73
C ARG A 8 1.58 1.42 9.39
N VAL A 9 2.37 1.32 8.32
CA VAL A 9 1.97 1.81 6.99
C VAL A 9 0.76 1.02 6.49
N VAL A 10 0.74 -0.30 6.69
CA VAL A 10 -0.41 -1.13 6.32
C VAL A 10 -1.68 -0.69 7.06
N LYS A 11 -1.58 -0.44 8.37
CA LYS A 11 -2.70 0.07 9.18
C LYS A 11 -3.18 1.43 8.71
N ASP A 12 -2.26 2.34 8.40
CA ASP A 12 -2.58 3.69 7.93
C ASP A 12 -3.28 3.63 6.57
N ILE A 13 -2.75 2.86 5.60
CA ILE A 13 -3.37 2.64 4.28
C ILE A 13 -4.80 2.12 4.43
N VAL A 14 -5.02 1.10 5.27
CA VAL A 14 -6.36 0.53 5.50
C VAL A 14 -7.30 1.55 6.15
N THR A 15 -6.79 2.33 7.12
CA THR A 15 -7.58 3.35 7.81
C THR A 15 -8.04 4.44 6.85
N PHE A 16 -7.15 4.96 6.01
CA PHE A 16 -7.51 5.95 5.00
C PHE A 16 -8.41 5.38 3.91
N ALA A 17 -8.15 4.16 3.44
CA ALA A 17 -8.99 3.52 2.44
C ALA A 17 -10.44 3.40 2.91
N LYS A 18 -10.66 3.00 4.17
CA LYS A 18 -12.00 2.95 4.78
C LYS A 18 -12.62 4.34 4.93
N ARG A 19 -11.84 5.32 5.38
CA ARG A 19 -12.31 6.70 5.61
C ARG A 19 -12.80 7.36 4.32
N TYR A 20 -12.15 7.09 3.20
CA TYR A 20 -12.42 7.71 1.91
C TYR A 20 -13.10 6.77 0.92
N SER A 21 -13.81 5.73 1.40
CA SER A 21 -14.57 4.80 0.55
C SER A 21 -13.77 4.15 -0.59
N VAL A 22 -12.44 4.02 -0.43
CA VAL A 22 -11.57 3.39 -1.43
C VAL A 22 -11.86 1.89 -1.43
N ARG A 23 -12.35 1.41 -2.57
CA ARG A 23 -12.81 0.01 -2.73
C ARG A 23 -11.66 -0.97 -2.91
N LYS A 24 -10.55 -0.53 -3.51
CA LYS A 24 -9.41 -1.39 -3.80
C LYS A 24 -8.10 -0.61 -3.71
N VAL A 25 -7.12 -1.21 -3.02
CA VAL A 25 -5.73 -0.74 -2.99
C VAL A 25 -4.85 -1.86 -3.55
N ILE A 26 -3.97 -1.53 -4.49
CA ILE A 26 -3.01 -2.46 -5.10
C ILE A 26 -1.61 -1.94 -4.85
N LEU A 27 -0.77 -2.72 -4.15
CA LEU A 27 0.66 -2.46 -4.07
C LEU A 27 1.33 -2.95 -5.36
N PHE A 28 2.20 -2.13 -5.95
CA PHE A 28 2.96 -2.51 -7.13
C PHE A 28 4.44 -2.08 -7.01
N ARG A 29 5.22 -2.30 -8.07
CA ARG A 29 6.68 -2.02 -8.10
C ARG A 29 7.45 -2.78 -7.01
N SER A 30 8.54 -2.19 -6.52
CA SER A 30 9.65 -2.91 -5.88
C SER A 30 9.23 -3.63 -4.60
N ARG A 31 8.41 -2.99 -3.76
CA ARG A 31 7.89 -3.57 -2.51
C ARG A 31 6.87 -4.69 -2.72
N ALA A 32 6.16 -4.69 -3.85
CA ALA A 32 5.31 -5.82 -4.26
C ALA A 32 6.14 -7.01 -4.77
N ARG A 33 7.30 -6.74 -5.39
CA ARG A 33 8.21 -7.74 -5.94
C ARG A 33 9.24 -8.26 -4.93
N GLY A 34 9.40 -7.58 -3.79
CA GLY A 34 10.39 -7.91 -2.76
C GLY A 34 11.83 -7.57 -3.15
N ASN A 35 12.03 -6.71 -4.17
CA ASN A 35 13.36 -6.25 -4.60
C ASN A 35 13.61 -4.77 -4.25
N ASN A 36 12.93 -4.28 -3.21
CA ASN A 36 13.09 -2.93 -2.71
C ASN A 36 14.31 -2.78 -1.78
N THR A 37 14.72 -1.54 -1.59
CA THR A 37 15.69 -1.11 -0.58
C THR A 37 14.97 -0.42 0.57
N GLU A 38 15.68 -0.14 1.66
CA GLU A 38 15.16 0.62 2.81
C GLU A 38 14.49 1.95 2.38
N ARG A 39 15.11 2.65 1.42
CA ARG A 39 14.67 3.97 0.93
C ARG A 39 13.73 3.92 -0.28
N SER A 40 13.30 2.72 -0.70
CA SER A 40 12.36 2.61 -1.80
C SER A 40 10.98 3.16 -1.40
N ASP A 41 10.38 3.90 -2.32
CA ASP A 41 9.02 4.41 -2.20
C ASP A 41 7.98 3.28 -2.08
N ILE A 42 6.75 3.66 -1.72
CA ILE A 42 5.60 2.78 -1.64
C ILE A 42 4.63 3.16 -2.77
N ASP A 43 4.65 2.38 -3.85
CA ASP A 43 3.80 2.61 -5.00
C ASP A 43 2.46 1.87 -4.86
N ILE A 44 1.36 2.62 -4.73
CA ILE A 44 0.00 2.08 -4.62
C ILE A 44 -0.93 2.66 -5.69
N ALA A 45 -1.79 1.80 -6.23
CA ALA A 45 -2.91 2.21 -7.07
C ALA A 45 -4.21 2.06 -6.28
N VAL A 46 -5.07 3.07 -6.32
CA VAL A 46 -6.34 3.11 -5.61
C VAL A 46 -7.50 3.16 -6.61
N TYR A 47 -8.60 2.48 -6.29
CA TYR A 47 -9.82 2.48 -7.12
C TYR A 47 -11.05 2.72 -6.27
N GLY A 48 -11.94 3.59 -6.76
CA GLY A 48 -13.06 4.12 -6.00
C GLY A 48 -12.60 5.19 -5.01
N GLY A 49 -13.54 5.63 -4.19
CA GLY A 49 -13.37 6.70 -3.23
C GLY A 49 -14.17 7.94 -3.61
N ASP A 50 -14.45 8.76 -2.59
CA ASP A 50 -15.28 9.96 -2.66
C ASP A 50 -14.43 11.24 -2.78
#